data_AF-A0A067SAR3-F1
#
_entry.id   AF-A0A067SAR3-F1
#
_cell.length_a   1.000
_cell.length_b   1.000
_cell.length_c   1.000
_cell.angle_alpha   90.00
_cell.angle_beta   90.00
_cell.angle_gamma   90.00
#
_symmetry.space_group_name_H-M   'P 1'
#
loop_
_entity.id
_entity.type
_entity.pdbx_description
1 polymer ?
#
loop_
_entity_poly.entity_id
_entity_poly.type
_entity_poly.pdbx_seq_one_letter_code
_entity_poly.pdbx_strand_id
1 'polypeptide(L)'
;MSRFSGFRCISLLVALFSFTVTFTHATPVVDSTGLKPALTRFTSTTNPDVSLRFVSDSGICETTPGVHQKSGYIDVGTNMSMWFWFFESREKPEKAPFTLWLNGGPGCSSMIGLFQENGPCQVNPDGATTVLNPFSWNNISNMIYIDQPIGTGFSFGNDTVNSTVSASPFVWQAFQVLFESKAFAKYQSREFILATESYGGHYGPALVTFFDQQNALIKKGKLKGELVTVSALMINNGWYDPLIQNKAYLDFATNAPGYGQLQPDDVLQQMNESFFSPGGCKEQEEACFAAGPGPDSDKICGQADNFCVDNLFVPAVGDRDSDDLRQNSSSLFPPEFYVTLLRNASIMSQIGAESRYRECANPPFILFTKTGDDARTLLPQLAALVDSGLQTLIWAGDADINCNWLGGHASVLAMDWHGAKRLAKTPFTNMTINGVPVAAIQNVDNFSFARVYQAGHEVPAFQPQAAFEIFKQVINKKQLHSVKV
;
A
#
# COMPACT_ATOMS: atom_id res chain seq x y z
N MET A 1 -19.43 -51.13 53.15
CA MET A 1 -19.75 -49.81 53.73
C MET A 1 -19.52 -48.78 52.62
N SER A 2 -20.55 -48.46 51.81
CA SER A 2 -21.39 -47.24 51.93
C SER A 2 -20.54 -45.94 51.80
N ARG A 3 -20.73 -45.01 50.86
CA ARG A 3 -21.97 -44.48 50.25
C ARG A 3 -21.72 -43.79 48.90
N PHE A 4 -22.84 -43.62 48.19
CA PHE A 4 -23.15 -42.98 46.91
C PHE A 4 -22.94 -41.44 46.81
N SER A 5 -23.12 -40.98 45.56
CA SER A 5 -23.50 -39.63 45.05
C SER A 5 -22.34 -38.68 44.75
N GLY A 6 -22.23 -38.04 43.59
CA GLY A 6 -23.06 -37.97 42.39
C GLY A 6 -22.62 -36.72 41.63
N PHE A 7 -22.11 -36.85 40.40
CA PHE A 7 -21.74 -35.70 39.58
C PHE A 7 -22.44 -35.75 38.22
N ARG A 8 -23.09 -34.62 37.93
CA ARG A 8 -23.98 -34.35 36.82
C ARG A 8 -23.27 -34.47 35.47
N CYS A 9 -23.89 -35.20 34.54
CA CYS A 9 -23.67 -35.01 33.11
C CYS A 9 -23.98 -33.56 32.73
N ILE A 10 -22.98 -32.81 32.28
CA ILE A 10 -23.17 -31.57 31.53
C ILE A 10 -23.14 -31.97 30.06
N SER A 11 -24.30 -31.87 29.41
CA SER A 11 -24.46 -32.03 27.97
C SER A 11 -23.70 -30.91 27.25
N LEU A 12 -22.67 -31.25 26.46
CA LEU A 12 -22.12 -30.35 25.45
C LEU A 12 -23.18 -30.20 24.34
N LEU A 13 -23.83 -29.06 24.29
CA LEU A 13 -24.55 -28.59 23.11
C LEU A 13 -23.51 -28.17 22.06
N VAL A 14 -23.23 -29.05 21.12
CA VAL A 14 -22.53 -28.71 19.88
C VAL A 14 -23.51 -27.90 19.04
N ALA A 15 -23.33 -26.58 19.02
CA ALA A 15 -24.00 -25.72 18.06
C ALA A 15 -23.41 -25.99 16.66
N LEU A 16 -24.15 -26.77 15.86
CA LEU A 16 -23.93 -26.88 14.43
C LEU A 16 -24.21 -25.50 13.80
N PHE A 17 -23.16 -24.73 13.54
CA PHE A 17 -23.24 -23.61 12.62
C PHE A 17 -23.41 -24.18 11.21
N SER A 18 -24.65 -24.18 10.72
CA SER A 18 -24.92 -24.37 9.29
C SER A 18 -24.35 -23.17 8.55
N PHE A 19 -23.15 -23.32 8.01
CA PHE A 19 -22.67 -22.46 6.93
C PHE A 19 -23.55 -22.72 5.71
N THR A 20 -24.47 -21.80 5.43
CA THR A 20 -25.04 -21.68 4.08
C THR A 20 -23.91 -21.24 3.15
N VAL A 21 -23.32 -22.20 2.43
CA VAL A 21 -22.43 -21.92 1.31
C VAL A 21 -23.29 -21.29 0.21
N THR A 22 -23.31 -19.97 0.15
CA THR A 22 -23.75 -19.28 -1.06
C THR A 22 -22.71 -19.53 -2.12
N PHE A 23 -23.05 -20.36 -3.13
CA PHE A 23 -22.25 -20.51 -4.33
C PHE A 23 -22.17 -19.15 -5.05
N THR A 24 -21.11 -18.39 -4.78
CA THR A 24 -20.71 -17.27 -5.63
C THR A 24 -20.37 -17.86 -7.00
N HIS A 25 -21.18 -17.55 -8.00
CA HIS A 25 -20.96 -18.03 -9.35
C HIS A 25 -19.68 -17.39 -9.88
N ALA A 26 -18.64 -18.20 -10.12
CA ALA A 26 -17.48 -17.77 -10.88
C ALA A 26 -17.97 -17.32 -12.26
N THR A 27 -17.84 -16.03 -12.56
CA THR A 27 -18.19 -15.53 -13.87
C THR A 27 -17.06 -15.89 -14.82
N PRO A 28 -17.31 -16.67 -15.90
CA PRO A 28 -16.33 -16.79 -16.95
C PRO A 28 -16.01 -15.38 -17.45
N VAL A 29 -14.73 -15.08 -17.64
CA VAL A 29 -14.37 -13.90 -18.43
C VAL A 29 -14.98 -14.14 -19.81
N VAL A 30 -16.07 -13.43 -20.09
CA VAL A 30 -16.81 -13.61 -21.33
C VAL A 30 -15.86 -13.28 -22.46
N ASP A 31 -15.65 -14.24 -23.36
CA ASP A 31 -15.01 -14.03 -24.65
C ASP A 31 -15.87 -13.06 -25.45
N SER A 32 -15.58 -11.76 -25.30
CA SER A 32 -16.37 -10.68 -25.90
C SER A 32 -16.10 -10.62 -27.40
N THR A 33 -16.74 -11.50 -28.16
CA THR A 33 -17.02 -11.33 -29.60
C THR A 33 -15.88 -10.80 -30.47
N GLY A 34 -14.60 -11.12 -30.25
CA GLY A 34 -13.48 -10.68 -31.12
C GLY A 34 -13.40 -9.17 -31.45
N LEU A 35 -14.17 -8.31 -30.79
CA LEU A 35 -14.26 -6.87 -31.06
C LEU A 35 -13.45 -6.17 -29.99
N LYS A 36 -12.36 -5.52 -30.40
CA LYS A 36 -11.53 -4.73 -29.49
C LYS A 36 -12.39 -3.63 -28.83
N PRO A 37 -12.27 -3.42 -27.51
CA PRO A 37 -12.99 -2.35 -26.84
C PRO A 37 -12.64 -1.00 -27.47
N ALA A 38 -13.63 -0.11 -27.53
CA ALA A 38 -13.44 1.23 -28.08
C ALA A 38 -12.47 2.03 -27.21
N LEU A 39 -11.36 2.46 -27.81
CA LEU A 39 -10.36 3.27 -27.13
C LEU A 39 -10.79 4.73 -27.10
N THR A 40 -10.95 5.29 -25.90
CA THR A 40 -11.18 6.72 -25.68
C THR A 40 -9.84 7.43 -25.51
N ARG A 41 -9.69 8.63 -26.10
CA ARG A 41 -8.50 9.46 -25.99
C ARG A 41 -8.83 10.89 -25.58
N PHE A 42 -7.95 11.49 -24.79
CA PHE A 42 -7.98 12.89 -24.40
C PHE A 42 -6.54 13.41 -24.35
N THR A 43 -6.29 14.61 -24.86
CA THR A 43 -4.99 15.28 -24.78
C THR A 43 -5.18 16.56 -23.98
N SER A 44 -4.25 16.84 -23.06
CA SER A 44 -4.31 18.05 -22.25
C SER A 44 -4.31 19.29 -23.13
N THR A 45 -5.11 20.28 -22.76
CA THR A 45 -5.22 21.56 -23.48
C THR A 45 -4.01 22.46 -23.23
N THR A 46 -3.20 22.17 -22.22
CA THR A 46 -2.02 22.96 -21.83
C THR A 46 -0.70 22.27 -22.13
N ASN A 47 -0.68 20.94 -22.32
CA ASN A 47 0.53 20.19 -22.63
C ASN A 47 0.26 19.03 -23.61
N PRO A 48 0.75 19.09 -24.87
CA PRO A 48 0.49 18.06 -25.88
C PRO A 48 1.19 16.71 -25.60
N ASP A 49 2.23 16.69 -24.77
CA ASP A 49 2.90 15.46 -24.32
C ASP A 49 2.15 14.75 -23.18
N VAL A 50 1.06 15.35 -22.70
CA VAL A 50 0.25 14.83 -21.60
C VAL A 50 -1.13 14.44 -22.13
N SER A 51 -1.50 13.19 -21.92
CA SER A 51 -2.68 12.59 -22.55
C SER A 51 -3.25 11.44 -21.72
N LEU A 52 -4.47 11.02 -22.03
CA LEU A 52 -5.16 9.92 -21.41
C LEU A 52 -5.72 9.03 -22.54
N ARG A 53 -5.48 7.72 -22.46
CA ARG A 53 -6.09 6.73 -23.36
C ARG A 53 -6.57 5.52 -22.58
N PHE A 54 -7.81 5.11 -22.77
CA PHE A 54 -8.39 4.03 -21.97
C PHE A 54 -9.56 3.34 -22.67
N VAL A 55 -9.84 2.13 -22.20
CA VAL A 55 -11.08 1.40 -22.48
C VAL A 55 -11.99 1.51 -21.26
N SER A 56 -13.29 1.39 -21.48
CA SER A 56 -14.29 1.37 -20.39
C SER A 56 -14.93 0.00 -20.31
N ASP A 57 -15.28 -0.40 -19.08
CA ASP A 57 -16.12 -1.57 -18.79
C ASP A 57 -15.62 -2.85 -19.47
N SER A 58 -14.34 -3.17 -19.25
CA SER A 58 -13.70 -4.38 -19.80
C SER A 58 -14.44 -5.66 -19.40
N GLY A 59 -15.18 -5.64 -18.29
CA GLY A 59 -15.87 -6.81 -17.71
C GLY A 59 -14.94 -7.71 -16.90
N ILE A 60 -13.67 -7.33 -16.76
CA ILE A 60 -12.71 -8.01 -15.88
C ILE A 60 -12.83 -7.45 -14.47
N CYS A 61 -12.82 -8.34 -13.49
CA CYS A 61 -12.81 -8.05 -12.05
C CYS A 61 -14.11 -7.44 -11.50
N GLU A 62 -14.53 -6.26 -11.97
CA GLU A 62 -15.78 -5.64 -11.54
C GLU A 62 -16.90 -5.96 -12.53
N THR A 63 -17.97 -6.59 -12.03
CA THR A 63 -19.12 -7.08 -12.80
C THR A 63 -20.46 -6.63 -12.21
N THR A 64 -20.44 -5.81 -11.15
CA THR A 64 -21.65 -5.30 -10.49
C THR A 64 -22.42 -4.39 -11.46
N PRO A 65 -23.73 -4.63 -11.70
CA PRO A 65 -24.53 -3.80 -12.59
C PRO A 65 -24.53 -2.32 -12.18
N GLY A 66 -24.22 -1.44 -13.13
CA GLY A 66 -24.19 0.01 -12.90
C GLY A 66 -22.92 0.53 -12.24
N VAL A 67 -21.91 -0.31 -12.04
CA VAL A 67 -20.58 0.10 -11.55
C VAL A 67 -19.61 0.09 -12.73
N HIS A 68 -19.06 1.26 -13.05
CA HIS A 68 -18.21 1.41 -14.21
C HIS A 68 -16.72 1.30 -13.86
N GLN A 69 -15.92 0.84 -14.83
CA GLN A 69 -14.46 0.77 -14.72
C GLN A 69 -13.78 1.37 -15.95
N LYS A 70 -12.54 1.81 -15.77
CA LYS A 70 -11.69 2.34 -16.86
C LYS A 70 -10.25 1.87 -16.67
N SER A 71 -9.63 1.34 -17.71
CA SER A 71 -8.23 0.90 -17.68
C SER A 71 -7.48 1.37 -18.92
N GLY A 72 -6.22 1.75 -18.76
CA GLY A 72 -5.42 2.28 -19.85
C GLY A 72 -4.20 3.06 -19.36
N TYR A 73 -3.82 4.08 -20.11
CA TYR A 73 -2.60 4.83 -19.90
C TYR A 73 -2.82 6.32 -19.71
N ILE A 74 -2.05 6.89 -18.79
CA ILE A 74 -1.87 8.31 -18.56
C ILE A 74 -0.47 8.68 -19.05
N ASP A 75 -0.40 9.44 -20.13
CA ASP A 75 0.86 10.02 -20.60
C ASP A 75 1.19 11.24 -19.75
N VAL A 76 2.36 11.22 -19.13
CA VAL A 76 2.82 12.26 -18.18
C VAL A 76 4.08 12.98 -18.67
N GLY A 77 4.45 12.74 -19.92
CA GLY A 77 5.62 13.32 -20.59
C GLY A 77 5.88 12.62 -21.91
N THR A 78 6.85 13.13 -22.68
CA THR A 78 7.21 12.58 -23.99
C THR A 78 7.64 11.12 -23.87
N ASN A 79 6.82 10.23 -24.44
CA ASN A 79 7.02 8.78 -24.39
C ASN A 79 7.06 8.24 -22.93
N MET A 80 6.22 8.75 -22.03
CA MET A 80 6.12 8.29 -20.64
C MET A 80 4.67 7.92 -20.31
N SER A 81 4.32 6.64 -20.40
CA SER A 81 2.95 6.15 -20.21
C SER A 81 2.82 5.36 -18.90
N MET A 82 2.08 5.91 -17.93
CA MET A 82 1.70 5.20 -16.70
C MET A 82 0.39 4.45 -16.86
N TRP A 83 0.37 3.17 -16.53
CA TRP A 83 -0.85 2.37 -16.50
C TRP A 83 -1.71 2.73 -15.30
N PHE A 84 -3.03 2.74 -15.50
CA PHE A 84 -4.00 2.88 -14.44
C PHE A 84 -5.18 1.91 -14.62
N TRP A 85 -5.81 1.58 -13.50
CA TRP A 85 -7.10 0.91 -13.49
C TRP A 85 -8.01 1.55 -12.43
N PHE A 86 -9.14 2.08 -12.88
CA PHE A 86 -10.13 2.79 -12.09
C PHE A 86 -11.43 2.01 -11.97
N PHE A 87 -12.04 2.04 -10.79
CA PHE A 87 -13.35 1.46 -10.47
C PHE A 87 -14.21 2.46 -9.72
N GLU A 88 -15.45 2.66 -10.17
CA GLU A 88 -16.43 3.45 -9.43
C GLU A 88 -16.80 2.79 -8.09
N SER A 89 -17.22 3.63 -7.14
CA SER A 89 -17.83 3.13 -5.90
C SER A 89 -19.12 2.37 -6.23
N ARG A 90 -19.29 1.19 -5.64
CA ARG A 90 -20.55 0.43 -5.68
C ARG A 90 -21.66 1.18 -4.97
N GLU A 91 -21.33 1.92 -3.92
CA GLU A 91 -22.26 2.80 -3.22
C GLU A 91 -22.07 4.26 -3.63
N LYS A 92 -23.08 4.83 -4.30
CA LYS A 92 -23.20 6.29 -4.57
C LYS A 92 -21.89 6.89 -5.14
N PRO A 93 -21.41 6.46 -6.32
CA PRO A 93 -20.13 6.89 -6.89
C PRO A 93 -20.00 8.41 -7.05
N GLU A 94 -21.12 9.10 -7.29
CA GLU A 94 -21.19 10.57 -7.39
C GLU A 94 -21.01 11.31 -6.06
N LYS A 95 -20.95 10.61 -4.93
CA LYS A 95 -20.76 11.18 -3.58
C LYS A 95 -19.60 10.55 -2.82
N ALA A 96 -19.20 9.33 -3.19
CA ALA A 96 -18.07 8.64 -2.59
C ALA A 96 -16.76 9.43 -2.77
N PRO A 97 -15.81 9.30 -1.83
CA PRO A 97 -14.48 9.86 -2.00
C PRO A 97 -13.73 9.19 -3.16
N PHE A 98 -12.57 9.74 -3.51
CA PHE A 98 -11.69 9.25 -4.55
C PHE A 98 -10.37 8.82 -3.91
N THR A 99 -10.01 7.54 -4.03
CA THR A 99 -8.83 6.96 -3.39
C THR A 99 -7.84 6.50 -4.45
N LEU A 100 -6.60 6.97 -4.35
CA LEU A 100 -5.44 6.40 -5.03
C LEU A 100 -4.83 5.31 -4.14
N TRP A 101 -4.62 4.13 -4.69
CA TRP A 101 -3.80 3.07 -4.11
C TRP A 101 -2.47 2.95 -4.86
N LEU A 102 -1.35 2.89 -4.12
CA LEU A 102 -0.01 2.61 -4.64
C LEU A 102 0.66 1.49 -3.85
N ASN A 103 1.05 0.39 -4.52
CA ASN A 103 2.02 -0.55 -3.95
C ASN A 103 3.44 0.05 -3.99
N GLY A 104 4.38 -0.63 -3.33
CA GLY A 104 5.77 -0.18 -3.16
C GLY A 104 6.77 -0.78 -4.16
N GLY A 105 7.72 -1.55 -3.63
CA GLY A 105 8.88 -2.07 -4.36
C GLY A 105 10.18 -1.42 -3.89
N PRO A 106 10.67 -0.33 -4.51
CA PRO A 106 10.04 0.46 -5.58
C PRO A 106 10.02 -0.27 -6.93
N GLY A 107 8.99 -0.01 -7.75
CA GLY A 107 8.84 -0.63 -9.06
C GLY A 107 7.94 -1.86 -9.11
N CYS A 108 7.15 -2.08 -8.06
CA CYS A 108 6.09 -3.09 -8.01
C CYS A 108 4.74 -2.51 -8.39
N SER A 109 3.96 -3.29 -9.14
CA SER A 109 2.69 -2.89 -9.73
C SER A 109 1.60 -2.71 -8.68
N SER A 110 0.76 -1.69 -8.86
CA SER A 110 -0.45 -1.51 -8.04
C SER A 110 -1.57 -2.50 -8.38
N MET A 111 -1.33 -3.41 -9.34
CA MET A 111 -2.22 -4.54 -9.60
C MET A 111 -2.12 -5.61 -8.50
N ILE A 112 -1.04 -5.63 -7.71
CA ILE A 112 -0.94 -6.41 -6.46
C ILE A 112 -2.14 -6.05 -5.56
N GLY A 113 -2.26 -4.77 -5.18
CA GLY A 113 -3.35 -4.34 -4.32
C GLY A 113 -4.74 -4.43 -4.94
N LEU A 114 -4.84 -4.38 -6.27
CA LEU A 114 -6.09 -4.61 -6.97
C LEU A 114 -6.55 -6.08 -6.82
N PHE A 115 -5.67 -7.05 -7.06
CA PHE A 115 -6.08 -8.46 -7.19
C PHE A 115 -5.85 -9.33 -5.95
N GLN A 116 -4.92 -8.97 -5.06
CA GLN A 116 -4.63 -9.71 -3.82
C GLN A 116 -5.27 -9.05 -2.59
N GLU A 117 -5.37 -7.72 -2.58
CA GLU A 117 -5.67 -6.98 -1.35
C GLU A 117 -7.11 -6.42 -1.31
N ASN A 118 -7.31 -5.24 -1.90
CA ASN A 118 -8.46 -4.36 -1.61
C ASN A 118 -9.30 -4.02 -2.86
N GLY A 119 -8.92 -4.51 -4.03
CA GLY A 119 -9.68 -4.30 -5.26
C GLY A 119 -10.96 -5.14 -5.37
N PRO A 120 -11.71 -4.96 -6.47
CA PRO A 120 -13.11 -5.39 -6.57
C PRO A 120 -13.29 -6.90 -6.69
N CYS A 121 -12.24 -7.66 -6.97
CA CYS A 121 -12.28 -9.10 -7.14
C CYS A 121 -10.99 -9.77 -6.66
N GLN A 122 -11.06 -11.10 -6.56
CA GLN A 122 -9.90 -11.99 -6.45
C GLN A 122 -9.84 -12.87 -7.71
N VAL A 123 -8.63 -13.23 -8.11
CA VAL A 123 -8.40 -14.17 -9.23
C VAL A 123 -8.38 -15.60 -8.71
N ASN A 124 -9.14 -16.48 -9.36
CA ASN A 124 -9.20 -17.89 -8.97
C ASN A 124 -7.90 -18.64 -9.34
N PRO A 125 -7.65 -19.83 -8.75
CA PRO A 125 -6.46 -20.63 -9.04
C PRO A 125 -6.25 -21.04 -10.51
N ASP A 126 -7.28 -20.94 -11.35
CA ASP A 126 -7.17 -21.15 -12.79
C ASP A 126 -6.43 -20.01 -13.52
N GLY A 127 -6.17 -18.89 -12.86
CA GLY A 127 -5.54 -17.70 -13.43
C GLY A 127 -6.35 -17.06 -14.56
N ALA A 128 -7.66 -17.35 -14.64
CA ALA A 128 -8.50 -17.00 -15.77
C ALA A 128 -9.87 -16.44 -15.35
N THR A 129 -10.42 -16.88 -14.22
CA THR A 129 -11.71 -16.41 -13.72
C THR A 129 -11.55 -15.57 -12.46
N THR A 130 -12.55 -14.72 -12.18
CA THR A 130 -12.55 -13.83 -11.01
C THR A 130 -13.82 -14.00 -10.18
N VAL A 131 -13.73 -13.68 -8.89
CA VAL A 131 -14.86 -13.62 -7.96
C VAL A 131 -14.86 -12.26 -7.25
N LEU A 132 -16.04 -11.65 -7.10
CA LEU A 132 -16.15 -10.35 -6.43
C LEU A 132 -15.64 -10.43 -4.98
N ASN A 133 -14.82 -9.45 -4.60
CA ASN A 133 -14.33 -9.27 -3.24
C ASN A 133 -15.43 -8.56 -2.41
N PRO A 134 -16.02 -9.21 -1.39
CA PRO A 134 -17.04 -8.61 -0.55
C PRO A 134 -16.50 -7.47 0.32
N PHE A 135 -15.19 -7.42 0.56
CA PHE A 135 -14.50 -6.41 1.36
C PHE A 135 -13.73 -5.40 0.50
N SER A 136 -14.04 -5.31 -0.79
CA SER A 136 -13.38 -4.33 -1.65
C SER A 136 -13.59 -2.91 -1.16
N TRP A 137 -12.54 -2.11 -1.23
CA TRP A 137 -12.60 -0.70 -0.90
C TRP A 137 -13.47 0.09 -1.88
N ASN A 138 -13.67 -0.43 -3.10
CA ASN A 138 -14.64 0.16 -4.04
C ASN A 138 -16.10 -0.03 -3.61
N ASN A 139 -16.40 -0.72 -2.50
CA ASN A 139 -17.74 -0.67 -1.93
C ASN A 139 -18.16 0.76 -1.58
N ILE A 140 -17.23 1.59 -1.09
CA ILE A 140 -17.53 2.91 -0.49
C ILE A 140 -16.64 4.05 -1.00
N SER A 141 -15.71 3.78 -1.93
CA SER A 141 -14.83 4.77 -2.54
C SER A 141 -14.72 4.53 -4.05
N ASN A 142 -14.53 5.59 -4.82
CA ASN A 142 -14.02 5.44 -6.18
C ASN A 142 -12.52 5.11 -6.06
N MET A 143 -12.06 4.00 -6.63
CA MET A 143 -10.68 3.50 -6.47
C MET A 143 -9.91 3.66 -7.77
N ILE A 144 -8.69 4.16 -7.71
CA ILE A 144 -7.72 4.11 -8.81
C ILE A 144 -6.43 3.45 -8.34
N TYR A 145 -5.93 2.53 -9.14
CA TYR A 145 -4.64 1.87 -8.98
C TYR A 145 -3.73 2.34 -10.10
N ILE A 146 -2.53 2.82 -9.79
CA ILE A 146 -1.57 3.32 -10.80
C ILE A 146 -0.25 2.56 -10.67
N ASP A 147 0.23 2.02 -11.79
CA ASP A 147 1.59 1.49 -11.85
C ASP A 147 2.57 2.65 -12.01
N GLN A 148 3.26 2.99 -10.92
CA GLN A 148 4.27 4.04 -10.90
C GLN A 148 5.51 3.54 -10.17
N PRO A 149 6.72 3.97 -10.57
CA PRO A 149 7.03 4.90 -11.68
C PRO A 149 6.99 4.23 -13.07
N ILE A 150 7.45 4.93 -14.11
CA ILE A 150 7.58 4.38 -15.47
C ILE A 150 8.38 3.07 -15.44
N GLY A 151 7.97 2.06 -16.21
CA GLY A 151 8.60 0.73 -16.23
C GLY A 151 8.02 -0.28 -15.25
N THR A 152 7.17 0.16 -14.32
CA THR A 152 6.45 -0.67 -13.34
C THR A 152 5.22 -1.34 -13.98
N GLY A 153 4.94 -2.62 -13.71
CA GLY A 153 3.67 -3.23 -14.13
C GLY A 153 3.46 -3.21 -15.64
N PHE A 154 2.40 -2.52 -16.06
CA PHE A 154 2.12 -2.21 -17.46
C PHE A 154 2.68 -0.86 -17.91
N SER A 155 3.19 0.00 -17.03
CA SER A 155 3.78 1.29 -17.38
C SER A 155 5.05 1.12 -18.20
N PHE A 156 5.25 1.98 -19.19
CA PHE A 156 6.38 1.88 -20.11
C PHE A 156 6.77 3.24 -20.68
N GLY A 157 7.97 3.35 -21.23
CA GLY A 157 8.44 4.57 -21.86
C GLY A 157 9.88 4.93 -21.55
N ASN A 158 10.22 6.20 -21.76
CA ASN A 158 11.46 6.82 -21.33
C ASN A 158 11.42 7.02 -19.82
N ASP A 159 12.20 6.25 -19.08
CA ASP A 159 12.24 6.35 -17.63
C ASP A 159 13.32 7.34 -17.19
N THR A 160 12.88 8.45 -16.60
CA THR A 160 13.75 9.47 -15.98
C THR A 160 13.57 9.50 -14.46
N VAL A 161 12.77 8.58 -13.90
CA VAL A 161 12.45 8.53 -12.48
C VAL A 161 13.44 7.62 -11.76
N ASN A 162 14.11 8.18 -10.76
CA ASN A 162 15.21 7.53 -10.05
C ASN A 162 15.18 7.76 -8.53
N SER A 163 14.12 8.40 -8.03
CA SER A 163 13.91 8.67 -6.61
C SER A 163 12.44 8.96 -6.37
N THR A 164 12.03 8.87 -5.11
CA THR A 164 10.71 9.27 -4.64
C THR A 164 10.39 10.73 -5.01
N VAL A 165 11.39 11.61 -4.93
CA VAL A 165 11.25 13.03 -5.28
C VAL A 165 11.02 13.22 -6.78
N SER A 166 11.75 12.51 -7.64
CA SER A 166 11.56 12.62 -9.11
C SER A 166 10.31 11.91 -9.61
N ALA A 167 9.73 10.98 -8.85
CA ALA A 167 8.44 10.35 -9.15
C ALA A 167 7.25 11.32 -8.93
N SER A 168 7.35 12.17 -7.91
CA SER A 168 6.22 12.99 -7.42
C SER A 168 5.57 13.90 -8.48
N PRO A 169 6.34 14.62 -9.34
CA PRO A 169 5.77 15.43 -10.42
C PRO A 169 4.91 14.64 -11.40
N PHE A 170 5.29 13.40 -11.73
CA PHE A 170 4.58 12.58 -12.71
C PHE A 170 3.25 12.06 -12.17
N VAL A 171 3.20 11.64 -10.89
CA VAL A 171 1.93 11.27 -10.24
C VAL A 171 1.01 12.49 -10.13
N TRP A 172 1.54 13.66 -9.78
CA TRP A 172 0.75 14.90 -9.77
C TRP A 172 0.20 15.22 -11.17
N GLN A 173 1.05 15.17 -12.20
CA GLN A 173 0.69 15.43 -13.59
C GLN A 173 -0.41 14.46 -14.08
N ALA A 174 -0.40 13.21 -13.62
CA ALA A 174 -1.44 12.24 -13.92
C ALA A 174 -2.82 12.70 -13.43
N PHE A 175 -2.90 13.22 -12.20
CA PHE A 175 -4.16 13.76 -11.68
C PHE A 175 -4.59 15.06 -12.36
N GLN A 176 -3.64 15.90 -12.79
CA GLN A 176 -3.97 17.09 -13.58
C GLN A 176 -4.71 16.72 -14.87
N VAL A 177 -4.18 15.77 -15.66
CA VAL A 177 -4.82 15.37 -16.92
C VAL A 177 -6.06 14.52 -16.73
N LEU A 178 -6.11 13.66 -15.70
CA LEU A 178 -7.32 12.94 -15.33
C LEU A 178 -8.44 13.93 -15.08
N PHE A 179 -8.25 14.89 -14.17
CA PHE A 179 -9.27 15.85 -13.81
C PHE A 179 -9.58 16.85 -14.91
N GLU A 180 -8.64 17.20 -15.77
CA GLU A 180 -8.91 17.97 -16.99
C GLU A 180 -9.82 17.22 -17.97
N SER A 181 -9.73 15.89 -18.00
CA SER A 181 -10.54 15.06 -18.90
C SER A 181 -12.02 15.09 -18.52
N LYS A 182 -12.90 15.12 -19.52
CA LYS A 182 -14.36 14.98 -19.29
C LYS A 182 -14.74 13.65 -18.62
N ALA A 183 -13.89 12.63 -18.74
CA ALA A 183 -14.15 11.30 -18.20
C ALA A 183 -14.05 11.26 -16.66
N PHE A 184 -13.23 12.14 -16.07
CA PHE A 184 -13.03 12.21 -14.62
C PHE A 184 -13.35 13.59 -14.02
N ALA A 185 -13.80 14.57 -14.82
CA ALA A 185 -14.16 15.90 -14.36
C ALA A 185 -15.17 15.90 -13.19
N LYS A 186 -16.08 14.92 -13.11
CA LYS A 186 -17.04 14.79 -11.99
C LYS A 186 -16.39 14.48 -10.63
N TYR A 187 -15.15 14.02 -10.65
CA TYR A 187 -14.33 13.73 -9.47
C TYR A 187 -13.42 14.90 -9.05
N GLN A 188 -13.42 16.00 -9.82
CA GLN A 188 -12.76 17.23 -9.39
C GLN A 188 -13.27 17.68 -8.02
N SER A 189 -12.36 18.22 -7.19
CA SER A 189 -12.68 18.70 -5.84
C SER A 189 -13.30 17.65 -4.89
N ARG A 190 -13.30 16.37 -5.26
CA ARG A 190 -13.69 15.31 -4.34
C ARG A 190 -12.66 15.16 -3.23
N GLU A 191 -13.15 14.64 -2.13
CA GLU A 191 -12.30 14.16 -1.07
C GLU A 191 -11.32 13.12 -1.63
N PHE A 192 -10.02 13.47 -1.62
CA PHE A 192 -8.96 12.65 -2.18
C PHE A 192 -8.22 11.93 -1.06
N ILE A 193 -8.08 10.62 -1.17
CA ILE A 193 -7.34 9.78 -0.21
C ILE A 193 -6.13 9.21 -0.94
N LEU A 194 -4.97 9.27 -0.28
CA LEU A 194 -3.77 8.57 -0.73
C LEU A 194 -3.55 7.38 0.21
N ALA A 195 -3.67 6.16 -0.33
CA ALA A 195 -3.32 4.94 0.36
C ALA A 195 -2.11 4.30 -0.33
N THR A 196 -1.13 3.89 0.48
CA THR A 196 0.12 3.30 0.00
C THR A 196 0.55 2.13 0.87
N GLU A 197 1.47 1.31 0.39
CA GLU A 197 2.03 0.18 1.13
C GLU A 197 3.54 0.03 0.91
N SER A 198 4.28 -0.52 1.88
CA SER A 198 5.69 -0.92 1.72
C SER A 198 6.59 0.30 1.49
N TYR A 199 7.37 0.34 0.40
CA TYR A 199 8.04 1.55 -0.10
C TYR A 199 7.08 2.74 -0.32
N GLY A 200 5.77 2.49 -0.34
CA GLY A 200 4.72 3.48 -0.18
C GLY A 200 4.86 4.38 1.05
N GLY A 201 5.64 3.99 2.06
CA GLY A 201 6.05 4.84 3.17
C GLY A 201 6.98 5.99 2.75
N HIS A 202 7.74 5.84 1.66
CA HIS A 202 8.46 6.95 1.01
C HIS A 202 7.52 7.76 0.12
N TYR A 203 6.75 7.08 -0.75
CA TYR A 203 5.86 7.73 -1.71
C TYR A 203 4.80 8.59 -1.02
N GLY A 204 4.15 8.08 0.02
CA GLY A 204 3.04 8.75 0.71
C GLY A 204 3.40 10.17 1.15
N PRO A 205 4.35 10.35 2.09
CA PRO A 205 4.74 11.66 2.60
C PRO A 205 5.27 12.60 1.50
N ALA A 206 6.07 12.08 0.56
CA ALA A 206 6.65 12.88 -0.51
C ALA A 206 5.59 13.40 -1.50
N LEU A 207 4.66 12.54 -1.91
CA LEU A 207 3.59 12.89 -2.85
C LEU A 207 2.66 13.94 -2.25
N VAL A 208 2.19 13.75 -1.01
CA VAL A 208 1.31 14.74 -0.37
C VAL A 208 2.02 16.08 -0.22
N THR A 209 3.28 16.06 0.22
CA THR A 209 4.10 17.28 0.34
C THR A 209 4.23 18.01 -1.00
N PHE A 210 4.50 17.27 -2.09
CA PHE A 210 4.60 17.85 -3.42
C PHE A 210 3.27 18.43 -3.88
N PHE A 211 2.15 17.73 -3.65
CA PHE A 211 0.81 18.19 -4.02
C PHE A 211 0.46 19.48 -3.30
N ASP A 212 0.75 19.60 -2.01
CA ASP A 212 0.52 20.81 -1.23
C ASP A 212 1.36 21.99 -1.71
N GLN A 213 2.61 21.75 -2.11
CA GLN A 213 3.44 22.77 -2.75
C GLN A 213 2.84 23.26 -4.08
N GLN A 214 2.38 22.34 -4.94
CA GLN A 214 1.71 22.72 -6.20
C GLN A 214 0.39 23.46 -5.94
N ASN A 215 -0.43 22.98 -5.00
CA ASN A 215 -1.66 23.64 -4.57
C ASN A 215 -1.40 25.07 -4.08
N ALA A 216 -0.33 25.31 -3.33
CA ALA A 216 0.06 26.64 -2.87
C ALA A 216 0.46 27.57 -4.02
N LEU A 217 1.11 27.05 -5.06
CA LEU A 217 1.44 27.81 -6.28
C LEU A 217 0.18 28.14 -7.09
N ILE A 218 -0.76 27.19 -7.22
CA ILE A 218 -2.04 27.38 -7.89
C ILE A 218 -2.87 28.47 -7.19
N LYS A 219 -3.03 28.38 -5.87
CA LYS A 219 -3.76 29.37 -5.06
C LYS A 219 -3.16 30.78 -5.16
N LYS A 220 -1.85 30.90 -5.39
CA LYS A 220 -1.13 32.17 -5.61
C LYS A 220 -1.16 32.65 -7.07
N GLY A 221 -1.80 31.91 -7.98
CA GLY A 221 -1.82 32.21 -9.42
C GLY A 221 -0.47 32.04 -10.11
N LYS A 222 0.50 31.35 -9.49
CA LYS A 222 1.85 31.11 -10.05
C LYS A 222 1.93 29.85 -10.91
N LEU A 223 0.96 28.95 -10.78
CA LEU A 223 0.82 27.73 -11.55
C LEU A 223 -0.64 27.61 -11.98
N LYS A 224 -0.89 27.17 -13.22
CA LYS A 224 -2.24 26.81 -13.66
C LYS A 224 -2.40 25.29 -13.49
N GLY A 225 -3.42 24.87 -12.76
CA GLY A 225 -3.71 23.47 -12.52
C GLY A 225 -4.94 23.28 -11.64
N GLU A 226 -5.38 22.04 -11.52
CA GLU A 226 -6.42 21.59 -10.61
C GLU A 226 -5.85 21.38 -9.20
N LEU A 227 -6.59 21.80 -8.18
CA LEU A 227 -6.21 21.53 -6.79
C LEU A 227 -6.42 20.04 -6.48
N VAL A 228 -5.37 19.39 -6.00
CA VAL A 228 -5.42 18.00 -5.53
C VAL A 228 -5.14 18.00 -4.04
N THR A 229 -6.20 18.17 -3.22
CA THR A 229 -6.06 18.26 -1.75
C THR A 229 -6.28 16.90 -1.14
N VAL A 230 -5.21 16.32 -0.59
CA VAL A 230 -5.26 15.04 0.11
C VAL A 230 -5.92 15.25 1.47
N SER A 231 -6.97 14.50 1.71
CA SER A 231 -7.80 14.55 2.92
C SER A 231 -7.39 13.51 3.96
N ALA A 232 -6.86 12.38 3.50
CA ALA A 232 -6.32 11.33 4.33
C ALA A 232 -5.11 10.65 3.66
N LEU A 233 -4.11 10.31 4.46
CA LEU A 233 -2.95 9.51 4.09
C LEU A 233 -2.96 8.20 4.88
N MET A 234 -2.92 7.07 4.18
CA MET A 234 -2.87 5.73 4.77
C MET A 234 -1.60 5.03 4.29
N ILE A 235 -0.80 4.50 5.20
CA ILE A 235 0.44 3.78 4.86
C ILE A 235 0.42 2.41 5.54
N ASN A 236 0.18 1.35 4.76
CA ASN A 236 0.25 -0.03 5.21
C ASN A 236 1.70 -0.53 5.23
N ASN A 237 2.13 -1.17 6.32
CA ASN A 237 3.46 -1.81 6.44
C ASN A 237 4.56 -0.95 5.79
N GLY A 238 4.67 0.31 6.19
CA GLY A 238 5.44 1.31 5.46
C GLY A 238 6.93 1.36 5.81
N TRP A 239 7.76 1.63 4.81
CA TRP A 239 9.18 2.01 4.96
C TRP A 239 9.32 3.53 4.89
N TYR A 240 9.70 4.19 5.98
CA TYR A 240 9.78 5.67 6.08
C TYR A 240 10.92 6.22 6.92
N ASP A 241 11.48 5.44 7.85
CA ASP A 241 12.68 5.83 8.59
C ASP A 241 13.68 4.66 8.64
N PRO A 242 14.64 4.62 7.70
CA PRO A 242 15.55 3.49 7.55
C PRO A 242 16.38 3.21 8.80
N LEU A 243 16.90 4.26 9.46
CA LEU A 243 17.69 4.11 10.69
C LEU A 243 16.91 3.39 11.81
N ILE A 244 15.69 3.82 12.10
CA ILE A 244 14.86 3.22 13.15
C ILE A 244 14.39 1.82 12.73
N GLN A 245 13.96 1.64 11.47
CA GLN A 245 13.42 0.37 11.00
C GLN A 245 14.51 -0.69 10.83
N ASN A 246 15.73 -0.31 10.43
CA ASN A 246 16.90 -1.20 10.40
C ASN A 246 17.26 -1.70 11.81
N LYS A 247 17.21 -0.82 12.83
CA LYS A 247 17.38 -1.26 14.23
C LYS A 247 16.31 -2.27 14.64
N ALA A 248 15.08 -2.08 14.16
CA ALA A 248 13.95 -2.92 14.50
C ALA A 248 14.06 -4.33 13.91
N TYR A 249 14.80 -4.55 12.81
CA TYR A 249 15.09 -5.92 12.35
C TYR A 249 15.80 -6.74 13.43
N LEU A 250 16.79 -6.16 14.12
CA LEU A 250 17.44 -6.81 15.26
C LEU A 250 16.46 -7.06 16.41
N ASP A 251 15.63 -6.08 16.77
CA ASP A 251 14.68 -6.23 17.88
C ASP A 251 13.61 -7.29 17.58
N PHE A 252 13.09 -7.28 16.36
CA PHE A 252 12.08 -8.22 15.90
C PHE A 252 12.65 -9.64 15.76
N ALA A 253 13.87 -9.79 15.23
CA ALA A 253 14.55 -11.09 15.18
C ALA A 253 14.87 -11.64 16.59
N THR A 254 15.20 -10.76 17.54
CA THR A 254 15.48 -11.13 18.93
C THR A 254 14.21 -11.58 19.66
N ASN A 255 13.10 -10.87 19.49
CA ASN A 255 11.83 -11.22 20.12
C ASN A 255 10.64 -10.63 19.35
N ALA A 256 10.13 -11.37 18.37
CA ALA A 256 8.92 -11.02 17.64
C ALA A 256 7.69 -11.18 18.55
N PRO A 257 6.93 -10.11 18.84
CA PRO A 257 5.87 -10.19 19.85
C PRO A 257 4.71 -11.11 19.46
N GLY A 258 4.62 -12.26 20.14
CA GLY A 258 3.66 -13.33 19.86
C GLY A 258 4.26 -14.55 19.17
N TYR A 259 5.50 -14.45 18.70
CA TYR A 259 6.20 -15.52 17.96
C TYR A 259 7.54 -15.92 18.60
N GLY A 260 8.11 -15.07 19.46
CA GLY A 260 9.35 -15.34 20.18
C GLY A 260 10.59 -14.99 19.35
N GLN A 261 11.72 -15.57 19.72
CA GLN A 261 13.00 -15.36 19.04
C GLN A 261 12.98 -16.04 17.66
N LEU A 262 13.35 -15.29 16.61
CA LEU A 262 13.33 -15.78 15.22
C LEU A 262 14.69 -16.31 14.77
N GLN A 263 15.79 -15.78 15.31
CA GLN A 263 17.15 -16.16 14.90
C GLN A 263 17.99 -16.71 16.07
N PRO A 264 18.95 -17.61 15.82
CA PRO A 264 19.90 -18.09 16.84
C PRO A 264 20.75 -16.97 17.46
N ASP A 265 21.24 -17.19 18.69
CA ASP A 265 21.97 -16.17 19.47
C ASP A 265 23.23 -15.65 18.77
N ASP A 266 23.93 -16.48 18.00
CA ASP A 266 25.12 -16.09 17.24
C ASP A 266 24.79 -15.15 16.07
N VAL A 267 23.69 -15.41 15.37
CA VAL A 267 23.16 -14.52 14.32
C VAL A 267 22.73 -13.18 14.93
N LEU A 268 22.02 -13.20 16.06
CA LEU A 268 21.59 -11.99 16.76
C LEU A 268 22.79 -11.17 17.26
N GLN A 269 23.83 -11.83 17.77
CA GLN A 269 25.07 -11.18 18.16
C GLN A 269 25.72 -10.49 16.95
N GLN A 270 25.82 -11.18 15.82
CA GLN A 270 26.38 -10.61 14.59
C GLN A 270 25.60 -9.39 14.11
N MET A 271 24.26 -9.47 14.06
CA MET A 271 23.41 -8.34 13.71
C MET A 271 23.61 -7.15 14.66
N ASN A 272 23.70 -7.41 15.97
CA ASN A 272 23.95 -6.38 16.97
C ASN A 272 25.32 -5.70 16.75
N GLU A 273 26.37 -6.48 16.50
CA GLU A 273 27.70 -5.96 16.17
C GLU A 273 27.67 -5.13 14.88
N SER A 274 27.00 -5.62 13.82
CA SER A 274 26.84 -4.90 12.55
C SER A 274 26.04 -3.61 12.68
N PHE A 275 25.10 -3.51 13.62
CA PHE A 275 24.36 -2.27 13.84
C PHE A 275 25.19 -1.23 14.62
N PHE A 276 25.79 -1.64 15.75
CA PHE A 276 26.35 -0.70 16.74
C PHE A 276 27.85 -0.43 16.62
N SER A 277 28.62 -1.26 15.91
CA SER A 277 30.07 -1.05 15.78
C SER A 277 30.39 0.20 14.96
N PRO A 278 31.58 0.80 15.14
CA PRO A 278 32.05 1.88 14.27
C PRO A 278 32.03 1.45 12.79
N GLY A 279 31.48 2.29 11.93
CA GLY A 279 31.22 1.98 10.53
C GLY A 279 30.08 0.97 10.31
N GLY A 280 29.33 0.61 11.34
CA GLY A 280 28.14 -0.23 11.24
C GLY A 280 26.93 0.51 10.65
N CYS A 281 25.80 -0.19 10.52
CA CYS A 281 24.61 0.32 9.87
C CYS A 281 24.14 1.66 10.48
N LYS A 282 24.14 1.77 11.81
CA LYS A 282 23.72 2.99 12.51
C LYS A 282 24.51 4.23 12.05
N GLU A 283 25.83 4.15 12.05
CA GLU A 283 26.70 5.27 11.70
C GLU A 283 26.60 5.62 10.21
N GLN A 284 26.45 4.60 9.35
CA GLN A 284 26.29 4.82 7.91
C GLN A 284 24.95 5.49 7.57
N GLU A 285 23.86 5.10 8.22
CA GLU A 285 22.54 5.74 8.07
C GLU A 285 22.56 7.18 8.61
N GLU A 286 23.15 7.41 9.78
CA GLU A 286 23.36 8.76 10.32
C GLU A 286 24.18 9.64 9.35
N ALA A 287 25.19 9.06 8.69
CA ALA A 287 25.98 9.75 7.66
C ALA A 287 25.16 10.06 6.40
N CYS A 288 24.29 9.16 5.94
CA CYS A 288 23.35 9.43 4.85
C CYS A 288 22.42 10.60 5.20
N PHE A 289 21.82 10.59 6.38
CA PHE A 289 20.90 11.64 6.83
C PHE A 289 21.62 12.99 6.92
N ALA A 290 22.83 13.00 7.49
CA ALA A 290 23.65 14.21 7.62
C ALA A 290 24.12 14.78 6.27
N ALA A 291 24.33 13.93 5.26
CA ALA A 291 24.70 14.36 3.92
C ALA A 291 23.57 15.09 3.18
N GLY A 292 22.31 14.93 3.65
CA GLY A 292 21.15 15.62 3.10
C GLY A 292 20.74 15.10 1.71
N PRO A 293 19.73 15.73 1.08
CA PRO A 293 19.25 15.31 -0.23
C PRO A 293 20.20 15.75 -1.36
N GLY A 294 20.32 14.92 -2.38
CA GLY A 294 20.96 15.29 -3.66
C GLY A 294 22.07 14.33 -4.11
N PRO A 295 22.59 14.53 -5.33
CA PRO A 295 23.49 13.58 -5.98
C PRO A 295 24.80 13.33 -5.22
N ASP A 296 25.29 14.33 -4.49
CA ASP A 296 26.54 14.24 -3.73
C ASP A 296 26.43 13.25 -2.55
N SER A 297 25.21 12.97 -2.07
CA SER A 297 24.95 12.00 -1.00
C SER A 297 24.53 10.62 -1.49
N ASP A 298 24.22 10.45 -2.77
CA ASP A 298 23.71 9.19 -3.34
C ASP A 298 24.61 7.99 -3.01
N LYS A 299 25.93 8.17 -3.12
CA LYS A 299 26.89 7.11 -2.80
C LYS A 299 26.90 6.77 -1.31
N ILE A 300 26.79 7.78 -0.43
CA ILE A 300 26.81 7.58 1.03
C ILE A 300 25.55 6.80 1.43
N CYS A 301 24.39 7.23 0.94
CA CYS A 301 23.12 6.58 1.22
C CYS A 301 23.03 5.18 0.61
N GLY A 302 23.45 4.99 -0.64
CA GLY A 302 23.49 3.66 -1.26
C GLY A 302 24.46 2.70 -0.57
N GLN A 303 25.56 3.19 0.01
CA GLN A 303 26.46 2.35 0.81
C GLN A 303 25.81 1.93 2.14
N ALA A 304 25.13 2.86 2.82
CA ALA A 304 24.40 2.58 4.04
C ALA A 304 23.31 1.52 3.81
N ASP A 305 22.49 1.73 2.79
CA ASP A 305 21.41 0.83 2.38
C ASP A 305 21.91 -0.61 2.19
N ASN A 306 22.87 -0.81 1.27
CA ASN A 306 23.45 -2.13 1.00
C ASN A 306 24.02 -2.79 2.26
N PHE A 307 24.75 -2.02 3.09
CA PHE A 307 25.32 -2.57 4.31
C PHE A 307 24.22 -3.01 5.30
N CYS A 308 23.20 -2.19 5.51
CA CYS A 308 22.10 -2.49 6.42
C CYS A 308 21.26 -3.68 5.92
N VAL A 309 20.99 -3.76 4.62
CA VAL A 309 20.30 -4.91 4.01
C VAL A 309 21.07 -6.20 4.24
N ASP A 310 22.35 -6.24 3.88
CA ASP A 310 23.18 -7.45 3.93
C ASP A 310 23.41 -7.94 5.37
N ASN A 311 23.45 -7.02 6.34
CA ASN A 311 23.87 -7.35 7.71
C ASN A 311 22.74 -7.32 8.74
N LEU A 312 21.56 -6.81 8.40
CA LEU A 312 20.41 -6.75 9.30
C LEU A 312 19.18 -7.38 8.68
N PHE A 313 18.70 -6.87 7.54
CA PHE A 313 17.46 -7.38 6.94
C PHE A 313 17.58 -8.85 6.55
N VAL A 314 18.58 -9.20 5.73
CA VAL A 314 18.78 -10.57 5.24
C VAL A 314 18.96 -11.56 6.41
N PRO A 315 19.83 -11.29 7.42
CA PRO A 315 19.92 -12.15 8.60
C PRO A 315 18.65 -12.23 9.44
N ALA A 316 17.88 -11.14 9.56
CA ALA A 316 16.62 -11.14 10.31
C ALA A 316 15.59 -12.07 9.69
N VAL A 317 15.45 -12.04 8.37
CA VAL A 317 14.51 -12.90 7.61
C VAL A 317 14.93 -14.37 7.69
N GLY A 318 16.19 -14.68 7.40
CA GLY A 318 16.68 -16.07 7.34
C GLY A 318 16.01 -16.88 6.23
N ASP A 319 15.41 -18.02 6.57
CA ASP A 319 14.74 -18.95 5.63
C ASP A 319 13.21 -18.71 5.50
N ARG A 320 12.71 -17.69 6.18
CA ARG A 320 11.29 -17.32 6.18
C ARG A 320 10.92 -16.52 4.94
N ASP A 321 9.62 -16.40 4.73
CA ASP A 321 9.09 -15.33 3.91
C ASP A 321 9.25 -13.99 4.64
N SER A 322 9.77 -12.96 3.96
CA SER A 322 9.94 -11.62 4.55
C SER A 322 8.59 -10.96 4.86
N ASP A 323 7.56 -11.30 4.10
CA ASP A 323 6.26 -10.65 4.17
C ASP A 323 5.34 -11.33 5.19
N ASP A 324 5.69 -12.53 5.65
CA ASP A 324 5.01 -13.21 6.76
C ASP A 324 5.91 -14.27 7.42
N LEU A 325 6.33 -14.01 8.66
CA LEU A 325 7.18 -14.91 9.45
C LEU A 325 6.58 -16.30 9.70
N ARG A 326 5.27 -16.48 9.51
CA ARG A 326 4.55 -17.76 9.69
C ARG A 326 4.66 -18.64 8.45
N GLN A 327 5.14 -18.08 7.34
CA GLN A 327 5.26 -18.75 6.05
C GLN A 327 6.73 -19.10 5.77
N ASN A 328 6.91 -20.12 4.93
CA ASN A 328 8.19 -20.41 4.30
C ASN A 328 8.19 -19.74 2.93
N SER A 329 9.35 -19.23 2.50
CA SER A 329 9.61 -18.68 1.16
C SER A 329 9.09 -19.51 -0.03
N SER A 330 8.82 -20.82 0.16
CA SER A 330 8.32 -21.73 -0.87
C SER A 330 6.78 -21.80 -1.00
N SER A 331 6.01 -21.18 -0.12
CA SER A 331 4.53 -21.26 -0.12
C SER A 331 3.89 -19.91 0.23
N LEU A 332 3.99 -18.97 -0.72
CA LEU A 332 3.59 -17.58 -0.55
C LEU A 332 2.06 -17.41 -0.56
N PHE A 333 1.56 -16.70 0.44
CA PHE A 333 0.25 -16.08 0.49
C PHE A 333 0.45 -14.56 0.65
N PRO A 334 -0.25 -13.73 -0.16
CA PRO A 334 -1.34 -14.11 -1.08
C PRO A 334 -0.88 -14.71 -2.41
N PRO A 335 -1.64 -15.62 -3.04
CA PRO A 335 -1.23 -16.25 -4.30
C PRO A 335 -1.30 -15.28 -5.50
N GLU A 336 -0.29 -15.34 -6.36
CA GLU A 336 -0.12 -14.46 -7.55
C GLU A 336 -0.92 -14.93 -8.80
N PHE A 337 -2.08 -15.57 -8.65
CA PHE A 337 -2.83 -16.12 -9.79
C PHE A 337 -3.17 -15.07 -10.86
N TYR A 338 -3.32 -13.82 -10.44
CA TYR A 338 -3.59 -12.67 -11.29
C TYR A 338 -2.48 -12.36 -12.28
N VAL A 339 -1.22 -12.75 -12.01
CA VAL A 339 -0.10 -12.59 -12.95
C VAL A 339 -0.36 -13.39 -14.24
N THR A 340 -0.96 -14.57 -14.11
CA THR A 340 -1.36 -15.40 -15.28
C THR A 340 -2.47 -14.73 -16.07
N LEU A 341 -3.49 -14.18 -15.38
CA LEU A 341 -4.59 -13.46 -15.98
C LEU A 341 -4.09 -12.24 -16.78
N LEU A 342 -3.24 -11.41 -16.19
CA LEU A 342 -2.73 -10.18 -16.79
C LEU A 342 -1.73 -10.41 -17.93
N ARG A 343 -1.13 -11.60 -18.01
CA ARG A 343 -0.24 -12.00 -19.13
C ARG A 343 -0.98 -12.64 -20.29
N ASN A 344 -2.28 -12.92 -20.17
CA ASN A 344 -3.09 -13.47 -21.25
C ASN A 344 -3.34 -12.39 -22.32
N ALA A 345 -3.02 -12.69 -23.58
CA ALA A 345 -3.12 -11.73 -24.67
C ALA A 345 -4.55 -11.23 -24.95
N SER A 346 -5.57 -12.09 -24.74
CA SER A 346 -6.98 -11.69 -24.89
C SER A 346 -7.35 -10.69 -23.80
N ILE A 347 -6.99 -11.00 -22.53
CA ILE A 347 -7.21 -10.10 -21.39
C ILE A 347 -6.51 -8.77 -21.62
N MET A 348 -5.23 -8.78 -21.99
CA MET A 348 -4.46 -7.56 -22.29
C MET A 348 -5.17 -6.70 -23.35
N SER A 349 -5.64 -7.31 -24.43
CA SER A 349 -6.39 -6.59 -25.46
C SER A 349 -7.74 -6.05 -24.97
N GLN A 350 -8.42 -6.78 -24.07
CA GLN A 350 -9.72 -6.41 -23.51
C GLN A 350 -9.62 -5.26 -22.50
N ILE A 351 -8.52 -5.19 -21.74
CA ILE A 351 -8.28 -4.12 -20.76
C ILE A 351 -7.53 -2.92 -21.37
N GLY A 352 -7.12 -3.01 -22.63
CA GLY A 352 -6.41 -1.92 -23.32
C GLY A 352 -4.93 -1.81 -22.95
N ALA A 353 -4.30 -2.89 -22.46
CA ALA A 353 -2.88 -2.94 -22.17
C ALA A 353 -2.05 -2.98 -23.47
N GLU A 354 -1.00 -2.16 -23.53
CA GLU A 354 -0.10 -2.00 -24.68
C GLU A 354 1.29 -2.63 -24.43
N SER A 355 1.59 -3.00 -23.18
CA SER A 355 2.86 -3.62 -22.76
C SER A 355 2.60 -4.95 -22.04
N ARG A 356 3.64 -5.79 -21.91
CA ARG A 356 3.52 -7.07 -21.19
C ARG A 356 3.67 -6.85 -19.69
N TYR A 357 2.75 -7.43 -18.92
CA TYR A 357 2.74 -7.34 -17.47
C TYR A 357 3.99 -7.93 -16.80
N ARG A 358 4.58 -7.15 -15.88
CA ARG A 358 5.61 -7.58 -14.92
C ARG A 358 5.26 -7.01 -13.55
N GLU A 359 5.03 -7.88 -12.58
CA GLU A 359 4.63 -7.51 -11.22
C GLU A 359 5.62 -6.55 -10.56
N CYS A 360 6.85 -6.99 -10.30
CA CYS A 360 7.95 -6.14 -9.86
C CYS A 360 9.04 -6.10 -10.93
N ALA A 361 9.29 -4.92 -11.49
CA ALA A 361 10.27 -4.75 -12.56
C ALA A 361 11.63 -4.30 -12.00
N ASN A 362 12.71 -4.99 -12.40
CA ASN A 362 14.07 -4.61 -11.98
C ASN A 362 14.51 -3.20 -12.41
N PRO A 363 14.20 -2.68 -13.62
CA PRO A 363 14.76 -1.40 -14.05
C PRO A 363 14.39 -0.21 -13.15
N PRO A 364 13.12 0.03 -12.76
CA PRO A 364 12.78 1.07 -11.78
C PRO A 364 13.53 0.91 -10.46
N PHE A 365 13.54 -0.32 -9.90
CA PHE A 365 14.27 -0.62 -8.67
C PHE A 365 15.77 -0.25 -8.75
N ILE A 366 16.42 -0.60 -9.86
CA ILE A 366 17.85 -0.28 -10.11
C ILE A 366 18.09 1.23 -10.20
N LEU A 367 17.12 2.02 -10.65
CA LEU A 367 17.28 3.48 -10.70
C LEU A 367 17.19 4.11 -9.31
N PHE A 368 16.33 3.60 -8.44
CA PHE A 368 16.16 4.08 -7.07
C PHE A 368 17.37 3.71 -6.18
N THR A 369 17.85 2.48 -6.29
CA THR A 369 19.05 2.03 -5.53
C THR A 369 20.30 2.86 -5.86
N LYS A 370 20.43 3.37 -7.10
CA LYS A 370 21.55 4.24 -7.49
C LYS A 370 21.59 5.58 -6.78
N THR A 371 20.45 6.08 -6.31
CA THR A 371 20.36 7.36 -5.57
C THR A 371 20.36 7.15 -4.06
N GLY A 372 20.46 5.89 -3.61
CA GLY A 372 20.34 5.50 -2.21
C GLY A 372 18.99 5.91 -1.61
N ASP A 373 17.92 5.98 -2.43
CA ASP A 373 16.63 6.52 -2.01
C ASP A 373 16.03 5.75 -0.83
N ASP A 374 16.27 4.44 -0.75
CA ASP A 374 15.75 3.55 0.30
C ASP A 374 16.36 3.82 1.69
N ALA A 375 17.56 4.41 1.75
CA ALA A 375 18.22 4.84 2.99
C ALA A 375 17.90 6.29 3.37
N ARG A 376 16.95 6.96 2.71
CA ARG A 376 16.61 8.37 3.01
C ARG A 376 15.36 8.44 3.88
N THR A 377 15.45 9.09 5.05
CA THR A 377 14.26 9.27 5.90
C THR A 377 13.22 10.22 5.29
N LEU A 378 11.95 9.82 5.38
CA LEU A 378 10.76 10.64 5.11
C LEU A 378 10.00 10.99 6.40
N LEU A 379 10.55 10.63 7.56
CA LEU A 379 9.93 10.85 8.86
C LEU A 379 9.65 12.34 9.15
N PRO A 380 10.55 13.31 8.80
CA PRO A 380 10.25 14.73 8.99
C PRO A 380 9.06 15.22 8.16
N GLN A 381 8.94 14.76 6.91
CA GLN A 381 7.83 15.08 6.03
C GLN A 381 6.53 14.48 6.57
N LEU A 382 6.56 13.21 6.99
CA LEU A 382 5.40 12.54 7.59
C LEU A 382 4.96 13.29 8.87
N ALA A 383 5.89 13.66 9.74
CA ALA A 383 5.61 14.42 10.96
C ALA A 383 4.94 15.77 10.65
N ALA A 384 5.45 16.51 9.66
CA ALA A 384 4.87 17.79 9.25
C ALA A 384 3.45 17.64 8.68
N LEU A 385 3.18 16.57 7.92
CA LEU A 385 1.84 16.27 7.41
C LEU A 385 0.87 15.96 8.54
N VAL A 386 1.27 15.13 9.51
CA VAL A 386 0.47 14.84 10.71
C VAL A 386 0.23 16.12 11.52
N ASP A 387 1.25 16.97 11.69
CA ASP A 387 1.15 18.23 12.42
C ASP A 387 0.21 19.25 11.76
N SER A 388 0.08 19.21 10.43
CA SER A 388 -0.87 20.02 9.67
C SER A 388 -2.34 19.67 9.94
N GLY A 389 -2.61 18.55 10.62
CA GLY A 389 -3.95 18.05 10.90
C GLY A 389 -4.51 17.12 9.80
N LEU A 390 -3.67 16.65 8.87
CA LEU A 390 -4.04 15.62 7.90
C LEU A 390 -4.56 14.36 8.65
N GLN A 391 -5.65 13.77 8.17
CA GLN A 391 -6.09 12.48 8.68
C GLN A 391 -5.04 11.43 8.28
N THR A 392 -4.37 10.81 9.24
CA THR A 392 -3.27 9.89 8.94
C THR A 392 -3.45 8.56 9.66
N LEU A 393 -3.35 7.48 8.90
CA LEU A 393 -3.25 6.11 9.41
C LEU A 393 -1.89 5.55 9.03
N ILE A 394 -1.15 5.11 10.05
CA ILE A 394 -0.03 4.20 9.88
C ILE A 394 -0.45 2.87 10.49
N TRP A 395 -0.34 1.79 9.75
CA TRP A 395 -0.77 0.48 10.23
C TRP A 395 0.11 -0.61 9.65
N ALA A 396 0.24 -1.71 10.39
CA ALA A 396 1.09 -2.82 10.00
C ALA A 396 0.52 -4.13 10.50
N GLY A 397 0.63 -5.17 9.68
CA GLY A 397 0.42 -6.56 10.09
C GLY A 397 1.47 -7.02 11.08
N ASP A 398 1.07 -7.79 12.09
CA ASP A 398 1.96 -8.20 13.18
C ASP A 398 2.86 -9.39 12.89
N ALA A 399 2.71 -10.02 11.72
CA ALA A 399 3.54 -11.11 11.23
C ALA A 399 4.54 -10.69 10.13
N ASP A 400 4.47 -9.43 9.66
CA ASP A 400 5.41 -8.90 8.67
C ASP A 400 6.81 -8.72 9.27
N ILE A 401 7.85 -9.20 8.58
CA ILE A 401 9.25 -8.95 8.94
C ILE A 401 9.76 -7.70 8.22
N ASN A 402 9.44 -7.60 6.93
CA ASN A 402 9.92 -6.60 5.98
C ASN A 402 9.71 -5.16 6.49
N CYS A 403 8.46 -4.79 6.77
CA CYS A 403 8.14 -3.51 7.40
C CYS A 403 7.44 -3.74 8.74
N ASN A 404 8.11 -4.50 9.61
CA ASN A 404 7.54 -4.96 10.88
C ASN A 404 6.98 -3.82 11.74
N TRP A 405 5.88 -4.13 12.43
CA TRP A 405 5.14 -3.15 13.21
C TRP A 405 5.95 -2.54 14.38
N LEU A 406 7.02 -3.19 14.87
CA LEU A 406 7.88 -2.62 15.92
C LEU A 406 8.66 -1.43 15.38
N GLY A 407 9.33 -1.58 14.23
CA GLY A 407 10.02 -0.48 13.57
C GLY A 407 9.04 0.60 13.17
N GLY A 408 7.91 0.22 12.59
CA GLY A 408 6.89 1.17 12.20
C GLY A 408 6.36 1.99 13.39
N HIS A 409 6.09 1.33 14.53
CA HIS A 409 5.66 1.99 15.77
C HIS A 409 6.74 2.89 16.36
N ALA A 410 7.99 2.42 16.39
CA ALA A 410 9.11 3.18 16.91
C ALA A 410 9.32 4.49 16.12
N SER A 411 9.19 4.49 14.80
CA SER A 411 9.36 5.73 14.02
C SER A 411 8.20 6.70 14.28
N VAL A 412 6.95 6.24 14.37
CA VAL A 412 5.83 7.16 14.68
C VAL A 412 5.92 7.76 16.08
N LEU A 413 6.56 7.06 17.03
CA LEU A 413 6.91 7.61 18.35
C LEU A 413 8.07 8.61 18.29
N ALA A 414 8.95 8.51 17.29
CA ALA A 414 10.08 9.41 17.08
C ALA A 414 9.72 10.66 16.26
N MET A 415 8.56 10.70 15.58
CA MET A 415 8.09 11.87 14.85
C MET A 415 8.02 13.11 15.74
N ASP A 416 8.51 14.24 15.24
CA ASP A 416 8.39 15.54 15.90
C ASP A 416 7.10 16.26 15.46
N TRP A 417 6.03 16.06 16.22
CA TRP A 417 4.72 16.66 16.00
C TRP A 417 4.00 16.95 17.33
N HIS A 418 3.00 17.83 17.32
CA HIS A 418 2.33 18.32 18.54
C HIS A 418 1.68 17.23 19.42
N GLY A 419 1.38 16.06 18.86
CA GLY A 419 0.80 14.92 19.56
C GLY A 419 1.79 13.84 19.99
N ALA A 420 3.07 13.92 19.65
CA ALA A 420 4.07 12.85 19.89
C ALA A 420 4.12 12.41 21.36
N LYS A 421 4.20 13.37 22.30
CA LYS A 421 4.22 13.09 23.74
C LYS A 421 2.92 12.46 24.26
N ARG A 422 1.78 12.74 23.61
CA ARG A 422 0.50 12.10 23.96
C ARG A 422 0.49 10.68 23.42
N LEU A 423 0.88 10.46 22.16
CA LEU A 423 0.95 9.14 21.54
C LEU A 423 1.82 8.18 22.35
N ALA A 424 3.00 8.61 22.78
CA ALA A 424 3.91 7.83 23.62
C ALA A 424 3.32 7.42 24.98
N LYS A 425 2.31 8.16 25.48
CA LYS A 425 1.62 7.88 26.75
C LYS A 425 0.27 7.18 26.56
N THR A 426 -0.26 7.16 25.33
CA THR A 426 -1.53 6.50 25.01
C THR A 426 -1.28 4.99 25.00
N PRO A 427 -1.93 4.19 25.86
CA PRO A 427 -1.79 2.74 25.80
C PRO A 427 -2.46 2.20 24.53
N PHE A 428 -1.96 1.07 24.02
CA PHE A 428 -2.69 0.30 23.02
C PHE A 428 -4.03 -0.17 23.60
N THR A 429 -5.08 -0.06 22.78
CA THR A 429 -6.42 -0.60 23.08
C THR A 429 -6.86 -1.53 21.97
N ASN A 430 -7.67 -2.55 22.28
CA ASN A 430 -8.15 -3.47 21.26
C ASN A 430 -9.29 -2.82 20.46
N MET A 431 -9.12 -2.76 19.15
CA MET A 431 -10.22 -2.64 18.21
C MET A 431 -10.85 -4.01 18.03
N THR A 432 -12.17 -4.10 18.17
CA THR A 432 -12.92 -5.33 17.99
C THR A 432 -13.96 -5.20 16.87
N ILE A 433 -14.21 -6.29 16.18
CA ILE A 433 -15.34 -6.45 15.25
C ILE A 433 -16.24 -7.52 15.86
N ASN A 434 -17.49 -7.17 16.17
CA ASN A 434 -18.44 -8.07 16.83
C ASN A 434 -17.89 -8.70 18.12
N GLY A 435 -17.07 -7.94 18.86
CA GLY A 435 -16.44 -8.36 20.11
C GLY A 435 -15.17 -9.19 19.95
N VAL A 436 -14.76 -9.52 18.73
CA VAL A 436 -13.49 -10.22 18.44
C VAL A 436 -12.38 -9.20 18.21
N PRO A 437 -11.27 -9.21 18.97
CA PRO A 437 -10.12 -8.33 18.73
C PRO A 437 -9.49 -8.57 17.36
N VAL A 438 -9.28 -7.50 16.59
CA VAL A 438 -8.68 -7.55 15.25
C VAL A 438 -7.43 -6.69 15.11
N ALA A 439 -7.28 -5.66 15.95
CA ALA A 439 -6.09 -4.82 15.97
C ALA A 439 -5.86 -4.21 17.36
N ALA A 440 -4.60 -3.90 17.67
CA ALA A 440 -4.23 -3.00 18.75
C ALA A 440 -4.07 -1.59 18.17
N ILE A 441 -4.77 -0.60 18.73
CA ILE A 441 -4.80 0.76 18.20
C ILE A 441 -4.35 1.80 19.22
N GLN A 442 -3.75 2.88 18.72
CA GLN A 442 -3.54 4.13 19.41
C GLN A 442 -4.10 5.27 18.56
N ASN A 443 -4.92 6.13 19.16
CA ASN A 443 -5.46 7.31 18.51
C ASN A 443 -5.00 8.57 19.25
N VAL A 444 -4.57 9.59 18.51
CA VAL A 444 -4.33 10.94 19.04
C VAL A 444 -4.78 11.92 17.96
N ASP A 445 -5.82 12.69 18.26
CA ASP A 445 -6.41 13.66 17.33
C ASP A 445 -6.73 13.00 15.96
N ASN A 446 -6.14 13.48 14.86
CA ASN A 446 -6.36 12.96 13.51
C ASN A 446 -5.37 11.84 13.12
N PHE A 447 -4.49 11.42 14.03
CA PHE A 447 -3.52 10.36 13.81
C PHE A 447 -3.97 9.05 14.46
N SER A 448 -3.81 7.95 13.74
CA SER A 448 -4.03 6.60 14.24
C SER A 448 -2.84 5.70 13.89
N PHE A 449 -2.38 4.92 14.87
CA PHE A 449 -1.50 3.77 14.63
C PHE A 449 -2.27 2.48 14.91
N ALA A 450 -2.16 1.48 14.03
CA ALA A 450 -2.78 0.16 14.23
C ALA A 450 -1.80 -0.99 13.97
N ARG A 451 -1.64 -1.87 14.97
CA ARG A 451 -1.08 -3.21 14.79
C ARG A 451 -2.22 -4.16 14.48
N VAL A 452 -2.30 -4.68 13.26
CA VAL A 452 -3.35 -5.62 12.83
C VAL A 452 -2.90 -7.04 13.15
N TYR A 453 -3.76 -7.78 13.85
CA TYR A 453 -3.42 -9.12 14.31
C TYR A 453 -3.50 -10.13 13.17
N GLN A 454 -2.59 -11.11 13.18
CA GLN A 454 -2.56 -12.23 12.25
C GLN A 454 -2.45 -11.82 10.77
N ALA A 455 -1.82 -10.68 10.50
CA ALA A 455 -1.59 -10.17 9.15
C ALA A 455 -0.09 -10.06 8.85
N GLY A 456 0.31 -10.44 7.64
CA GLY A 456 1.62 -10.17 7.08
C GLY A 456 1.69 -8.77 6.45
N HIS A 457 2.54 -8.61 5.44
CA HIS A 457 2.81 -7.35 4.74
C HIS A 457 1.55 -6.76 4.09
N GLU A 458 0.84 -7.58 3.31
CA GLU A 458 -0.41 -7.22 2.62
C GLU A 458 -1.64 -7.33 3.53
N VAL A 459 -1.77 -6.44 4.51
CA VAL A 459 -2.83 -6.50 5.55
C VAL A 459 -4.23 -6.75 5.00
N PRO A 460 -4.71 -6.07 3.93
CA PRO A 460 -6.04 -6.33 3.40
C PRO A 460 -6.23 -7.74 2.82
N ALA A 461 -5.16 -8.42 2.39
CA ALA A 461 -5.25 -9.80 1.95
C ALA A 461 -5.39 -10.78 3.13
N PHE A 462 -4.66 -10.55 4.23
CA PHE A 462 -4.71 -11.41 5.41
C PHE A 462 -5.96 -11.19 6.28
N GLN A 463 -6.38 -9.93 6.44
CA GLN A 463 -7.47 -9.53 7.32
C GLN A 463 -8.47 -8.61 6.59
N PRO A 464 -9.13 -9.09 5.51
CA PRO A 464 -9.92 -8.25 4.61
C PRO A 464 -11.06 -7.50 5.30
N GLN A 465 -11.77 -8.16 6.23
CA GLN A 465 -12.83 -7.53 6.99
C GLN A 465 -12.31 -6.41 7.91
N ALA A 466 -11.19 -6.66 8.61
CA ALA A 466 -10.60 -5.66 9.50
C ALA A 466 -10.05 -4.47 8.71
N ALA A 467 -9.36 -4.74 7.60
CA ALA A 467 -8.85 -3.75 6.67
C ALA A 467 -9.96 -2.85 6.11
N PHE A 468 -11.08 -3.44 5.67
CA PHE A 468 -12.21 -2.67 5.16
C PHE A 468 -12.86 -1.80 6.23
N GLU A 469 -13.04 -2.30 7.46
CA GLU A 469 -13.60 -1.50 8.55
C GLU A 469 -12.66 -0.38 9.00
N ILE A 470 -11.34 -0.62 9.02
CA ILE A 470 -10.34 0.42 9.28
C ILE A 470 -10.40 1.50 8.19
N PHE A 471 -10.36 1.10 6.91
CA PHE A 471 -10.49 2.01 5.77
C PHE A 471 -11.73 2.88 5.88
N LYS A 472 -12.90 2.25 6.10
CA LYS A 472 -14.17 2.93 6.29
C LYS A 472 -14.14 3.97 7.40
N GLN A 473 -13.48 3.70 8.53
CA GLN A 473 -13.36 4.67 9.61
C GLN A 473 -12.48 5.86 9.22
N VAL A 474 -11.32 5.61 8.60
CA VAL A 474 -10.37 6.65 8.19
C VAL A 474 -10.96 7.58 7.15
N ILE A 475 -11.60 7.05 6.09
CA ILE A 475 -12.18 7.90 5.04
C ILE A 475 -13.37 8.73 5.54
N ASN A 476 -13.98 8.32 6.66
CA ASN A 476 -15.02 9.09 7.35
C ASN A 476 -14.45 10.01 8.44
N LYS A 477 -13.12 10.21 8.47
CA LYS A 477 -12.40 11.06 9.46
C LYS A 477 -12.69 10.69 10.89
N LYS A 478 -12.78 9.39 11.16
CA LYS A 478 -12.97 8.85 12.50
C LYS A 478 -11.68 8.23 12.99
N GLN A 479 -11.42 8.42 14.28
CA GLN A 479 -10.46 7.59 15.00
C GLN A 479 -10.91 6.13 14.99
N LEU A 480 -9.94 5.22 15.03
CA LEU A 480 -10.23 3.79 15.05
C LEU A 480 -10.96 3.40 16.33
N HIS A 481 -12.00 2.59 16.22
CA HIS A 481 -12.79 2.10 17.33
C HIS A 481 -13.42 0.75 17.03
N SER A 482 -13.85 0.07 18.10
CA SER A 482 -14.59 -1.19 18.01
C SER A 482 -15.96 -0.98 17.34
N VAL A 483 -16.36 -1.94 16.50
CA VAL A 483 -17.62 -1.90 15.76
C VAL A 483 -18.44 -3.18 15.97
N LYS A 484 -19.76 -3.05 15.82
CA LYS A 484 -20.69 -4.16 15.65
C LYS A 484 -21.29 -4.07 14.26
N VAL A 485 -21.06 -5.07 13.43
CA VAL A 485 -21.31 -5.05 11.98
C VAL A 485 -22.25 -6.18 11.60
#